data_AF-A0A177CWV6-F1
#
_entry.id   AF-A0A177CWV6-F1
#
_cell.length_a   1.000
_cell.length_b   1.000
_cell.length_c   1.000
_cell.angle_alpha   90.00
_cell.angle_beta   90.00
_cell.angle_gamma   90.00
#
_symmetry.space_group_name_H-M   'P 1'
#
loop_
_entity.id
_entity.type
_entity.pdbx_description
1 polymer ?
#
loop_
_entity_poly.entity_id
_entity_poly.type
_entity_poly.pdbx_seq_one_letter_code
_entity_poly.pdbx_strand_id
1 'polypeptide(L)'
;MAPPGPPTIQTAFLSVKPFEPVMVFNSADEAFWFQDKVRQGRVLPDHSQKWVYLPMPEGLLRVRTAKDGDIAFDFDSSSHADKFNESIKKLGRVFQRTHDKPKWDCTVYIGKTSK
;
A
#
# COMPACT_ATOMS: atom_id res chain seq x y z
N MET A 1 23.99 -9.77 -10.28
CA MET A 1 23.04 -9.34 -9.22
C MET A 1 21.66 -9.78 -9.64
N ALA A 2 20.99 -10.62 -8.85
CA ALA A 2 19.57 -10.91 -9.08
C ALA A 2 18.78 -9.60 -8.98
N PRO A 3 17.71 -9.39 -9.78
CA PRO A 3 16.84 -8.24 -9.59
C PRO A 3 16.36 -8.26 -8.12
N PRO A 4 16.34 -7.12 -7.42
CA PRO A 4 15.78 -7.07 -6.09
C PRO A 4 14.35 -7.62 -6.19
N GLY A 5 14.03 -8.60 -5.35
CA GLY A 5 12.68 -9.14 -5.27
C GLY A 5 11.66 -8.03 -4.95
N PRO A 6 10.35 -8.32 -5.06
CA PRO A 6 9.34 -7.34 -4.66
C PRO A 6 9.63 -6.82 -3.24
N PRO A 7 9.51 -5.50 -3.01
CA PRO A 7 9.94 -4.87 -1.77
C PRO A 7 9.18 -5.44 -0.57
N THR A 8 9.90 -5.66 0.54
CA THR A 8 9.29 -6.17 1.76
C THR A 8 8.76 -5.01 2.60
N ILE A 9 7.44 -4.85 2.62
CA ILE A 9 6.78 -3.85 3.45
C ILE A 9 6.68 -4.40 4.88
N GLN A 10 7.20 -3.66 5.86
CA GLN A 10 7.21 -4.06 7.27
C GLN A 10 5.87 -3.73 7.95
N THR A 11 5.36 -2.52 7.72
CA THR A 11 4.10 -2.06 8.27
C THR A 11 3.59 -0.84 7.50
N ALA A 12 2.40 -0.37 7.82
CA ALA A 12 1.87 0.88 7.34
C ALA A 12 0.93 1.51 8.37
N PHE A 13 0.86 2.84 8.37
CA PHE A 13 0.06 3.62 9.32
C PHE A 13 -0.40 4.94 8.68
N LEU A 14 -1.35 5.63 9.33
CA LEU A 14 -1.71 7.00 8.99
C LEU A 14 -0.86 7.97 9.81
N SER A 15 -0.01 8.75 9.15
CA SER A 15 0.64 9.89 9.79
C SER A 15 -0.39 10.98 10.07
N VAL A 16 -0.14 11.80 11.09
CA VAL A 16 -0.96 12.98 11.41
C VAL A 16 -0.36 14.28 10.88
N LYS A 17 0.93 14.26 10.48
CA LYS A 17 1.66 15.41 9.92
C LYS A 17 2.71 14.92 8.91
N PRO A 18 2.47 15.04 7.60
CA PRO A 18 1.17 15.34 6.96
C PRO A 18 0.12 14.23 7.26
N PHE A 19 -1.17 14.54 7.17
CA PHE A 19 -2.24 13.56 7.38
C PHE A 19 -2.37 12.64 6.16
N GLU A 20 -1.55 11.61 6.13
CA GLU A 20 -1.34 10.76 4.96
C GLU A 20 -0.97 9.33 5.34
N PRO A 21 -1.35 8.34 4.52
CA PRO A 21 -0.85 6.98 4.67
C PRO A 21 0.65 6.89 4.39
N VAL A 22 1.32 6.13 5.24
CA VAL A 22 2.76 5.87 5.20
C VAL A 22 2.99 4.37 5.15
N MET A 23 3.80 3.92 4.19
CA MET A 23 4.34 2.57 4.14
C MET A 23 5.78 2.56 4.62
N VAL A 24 6.11 1.59 5.45
CA VAL A 24 7.44 1.41 6.04
C VAL A 24 8.10 0.20 5.40
N PHE A 25 9.23 0.42 4.76
CA PHE A 25 10.03 -0.60 4.09
C PHE A 25 11.19 -1.08 4.96
N ASN A 26 11.76 -2.25 4.64
CA ASN A 26 12.88 -2.79 5.40
C ASN A 26 14.17 -1.98 5.18
N SER A 27 14.36 -1.45 3.95
CA SER A 27 15.50 -0.61 3.56
C SER A 27 15.07 0.65 2.81
N ALA A 28 15.98 1.63 2.72
CA ALA A 28 15.76 2.83 1.91
C ALA A 28 15.72 2.47 0.41
N ASP A 29 16.53 1.52 -0.05
CA ASP A 29 16.53 1.07 -1.46
C ASP A 29 15.17 0.52 -1.88
N GLU A 30 14.49 -0.23 -1.01
CA GLU A 30 13.12 -0.72 -1.27
C GLU A 30 12.10 0.41 -1.30
N ALA A 31 12.22 1.39 -0.41
CA ALA A 31 11.37 2.58 -0.41
C ALA A 31 11.56 3.41 -1.70
N PHE A 32 12.81 3.61 -2.14
CA PHE A 32 13.13 4.29 -3.40
C PHE A 32 12.66 3.51 -4.62
N TRP A 33 12.83 2.18 -4.62
CA TRP A 33 12.28 1.33 -5.68
C TRP A 33 10.76 1.48 -5.77
N PHE A 34 10.07 1.46 -4.63
CA PHE A 34 8.63 1.63 -4.59
C PHE A 34 8.22 3.03 -5.08
N GLN A 35 8.93 4.07 -4.66
CA GLN A 35 8.71 5.45 -5.10
C GLN A 35 8.88 5.61 -6.63
N ASP A 36 9.89 4.98 -7.23
CA ASP A 36 10.08 4.97 -8.68
C ASP A 36 8.88 4.36 -9.42
N LYS A 37 8.30 3.29 -8.86
CA LYS A 37 7.09 2.66 -9.42
C LYS A 37 5.84 3.48 -9.18
N VAL A 38 5.68 4.06 -8.00
CA VAL A 38 4.50 4.80 -7.56
C VAL A 38 4.85 6.28 -7.48
N ARG A 39 4.68 7.00 -8.60
CA ARG A 39 5.16 8.39 -8.76
C ARG A 39 4.55 9.39 -7.78
N GLN A 40 3.34 9.13 -7.29
CA GLN A 40 2.72 9.96 -6.26
C GLN A 40 3.30 9.71 -4.86
N GLY A 41 4.01 8.59 -4.66
CA GLY A 41 4.72 8.31 -3.43
C GLY A 41 5.92 9.22 -3.25
N ARG A 42 6.20 9.60 -2.01
CA ARG A 42 7.35 10.44 -1.69
C ARG A 42 8.01 10.04 -0.38
N VAL A 43 9.33 10.12 -0.37
CA VAL A 43 10.14 10.08 0.84
C VAL A 43 10.36 11.53 1.29
N LEU A 44 10.09 11.83 2.56
CA LEU A 44 10.29 13.18 3.10
C LEU A 44 11.73 13.33 3.62
N PRO A 45 12.45 14.44 3.34
CA PRO A 45 13.85 14.60 3.72
C PRO A 45 14.11 14.50 5.22
N ASP A 46 13.22 15.07 6.03
CA ASP A 46 13.38 15.14 7.48
C ASP A 46 12.85 13.89 8.21
N HIS A 47 12.29 12.93 7.47
CA HIS A 47 11.73 11.70 8.02
C HIS A 47 12.62 10.49 7.64
N SER A 48 12.27 9.31 8.17
CA SER A 48 12.99 8.09 7.82
C SER A 48 12.96 7.86 6.30
N GLN A 49 14.13 7.61 5.71
CA GLN A 49 14.25 7.28 4.28
C GLN A 49 13.61 5.93 3.91
N LYS A 50 13.16 5.16 4.91
CA LYS A 50 12.40 3.92 4.75
C LYS A 50 10.90 4.16 4.62
N TRP A 51 10.44 5.40 4.75
CA TRP A 51 9.02 5.75 4.77
C TRP A 51 8.60 6.37 3.45
N VAL A 52 7.61 5.75 2.81
CA VAL A 52 6.96 6.32 1.62
C VAL A 52 5.58 6.83 2.00
N TYR A 53 5.41 8.13 1.88
CA TYR A 53 4.14 8.82 2.04
C TYR A 53 3.36 8.73 0.73
N LEU A 54 2.10 8.35 0.79
CA LEU A 54 1.17 8.43 -0.32
C LEU A 54 0.18 9.56 -0.05
N PRO A 55 -0.25 10.32 -1.08
CA PRO A 55 -1.37 11.25 -0.93
C PRO A 55 -2.58 10.51 -0.39
N MET A 56 -3.35 11.16 0.48
CA MET A 56 -4.57 10.59 1.06
C MET A 56 -5.53 10.15 -0.06
N PRO A 57 -5.77 8.84 -0.24
CA PRO A 57 -6.73 8.36 -1.22
C PRO A 57 -8.15 8.73 -0.80
N GLU A 58 -9.01 9.01 -1.79
CA GLU A 58 -10.44 9.20 -1.56
C GLU A 58 -11.05 7.92 -0.93
N GLY A 59 -11.91 8.09 0.07
CA GLY A 59 -12.63 6.99 0.72
C GLY A 59 -11.77 6.05 1.59
N LEU A 60 -10.50 6.38 1.86
CA LEU A 60 -9.67 5.56 2.74
C LEU A 60 -10.19 5.62 4.19
N LEU A 61 -10.52 4.46 4.75
CA LEU A 61 -11.02 4.33 6.12
C LEU A 61 -9.90 4.05 7.11
N ARG A 62 -8.97 3.16 6.75
CA ARG A 62 -7.81 2.81 7.58
C ARG A 62 -6.73 2.07 6.80
N VAL A 63 -5.53 2.07 7.36
CA VAL A 63 -4.38 1.28 6.90
C VAL A 63 -3.94 0.36 8.03
N ARG A 64 -3.65 -0.91 7.72
CA ARG A 64 -3.23 -1.92 8.71
C ARG A 64 -2.37 -3.01 8.08
N THR A 65 -1.55 -3.68 8.89
CA THR A 65 -0.96 -4.97 8.51
C THR A 65 -2.05 -6.06 8.58
N ALA A 66 -2.27 -6.75 7.47
CA ALA A 66 -3.18 -7.89 7.33
C ALA A 66 -2.48 -9.21 7.71
N LYS A 67 -3.23 -10.32 7.63
CA LYS A 67 -2.67 -11.66 7.81
C LYS A 67 -1.60 -11.91 6.74
N ASP A 68 -0.57 -12.68 7.09
CA ASP A 68 0.57 -13.03 6.22
C ASP A 68 1.53 -11.88 5.87
N GLY A 69 1.37 -10.72 6.52
CA GLY A 69 2.29 -9.58 6.39
C GLY A 69 1.98 -8.66 5.21
N ASP A 70 0.83 -8.84 4.56
CA ASP A 70 0.31 -7.87 3.61
C ASP A 70 -0.06 -6.56 4.31
N ILE A 71 0.00 -5.45 3.59
CA ILE A 71 -0.58 -4.18 4.00
C ILE A 71 -1.94 -4.04 3.36
N ALA A 72 -2.97 -3.85 4.18
CA ALA A 72 -4.33 -3.60 3.75
C ALA A 72 -4.68 -2.11 3.85
N PHE A 73 -5.18 -1.56 2.75
CA PHE A 73 -5.85 -0.28 2.66
C PHE A 73 -7.35 -0.54 2.54
N ASP A 74 -8.10 -0.28 3.60
CA ASP A 74 -9.55 -0.51 3.63
C ASP A 74 -10.28 0.79 3.19
N PHE A 75 -11.18 0.68 2.22
CA PHE A 75 -11.96 1.77 1.62
C PHE A 75 -13.45 1.64 1.92
N ASP A 76 -14.18 2.74 1.79
CA ASP A 76 -15.64 2.79 1.92
C ASP A 76 -16.39 2.14 0.73
N SER A 77 -15.76 2.06 -0.44
CA SER A 77 -16.32 1.51 -1.67
C SER A 77 -15.28 0.78 -2.51
N SER A 78 -15.72 -0.19 -3.31
CA SER A 78 -14.84 -0.90 -4.23
C SER A 78 -14.31 0.00 -5.34
N SER A 79 -15.08 1.00 -5.77
CA SER A 79 -14.62 1.98 -6.76
C SER A 79 -13.43 2.79 -6.26
N HIS A 80 -13.43 3.20 -4.98
CA HIS A 80 -12.28 3.89 -4.38
C HIS A 80 -11.06 2.98 -4.25
N ALA A 81 -11.27 1.71 -3.86
CA ALA A 81 -10.21 0.71 -3.82
C ALA A 81 -9.60 0.48 -5.22
N ASP A 82 -10.42 0.35 -6.26
CA ASP A 82 -9.96 0.16 -7.64
C ASP A 82 -9.17 1.38 -8.15
N LYS A 83 -9.69 2.59 -7.97
CA LYS A 83 -8.99 3.84 -8.33
C LYS A 83 -7.64 3.95 -7.62
N PHE A 84 -7.59 3.63 -6.32
CA PHE A 84 -6.33 3.62 -5.58
C PHE A 84 -5.36 2.58 -6.15
N ASN A 85 -5.84 1.36 -6.41
CA ASN A 85 -4.98 0.31 -6.95
C ASN A 85 -4.44 0.67 -8.34
N GLU A 86 -5.24 1.31 -9.19
CA GLU A 86 -4.79 1.88 -10.47
C GLU A 86 -3.73 2.97 -10.28
N SER A 87 -3.91 3.85 -9.29
CA SER A 87 -2.93 4.90 -9.00
C SER A 87 -1.57 4.33 -8.63
N ILE A 88 -1.52 3.18 -7.94
CA ILE A 88 -0.28 2.48 -7.60
C ILE A 88 0.13 1.46 -8.67
N LYS A 89 -0.34 1.62 -9.92
CA LYS A 89 -0.02 0.75 -11.07
C LYS A 89 -0.36 -0.73 -10.86
N LYS A 90 -1.44 -1.00 -10.13
CA LYS A 90 -1.93 -2.35 -9.81
C LYS A 90 -0.88 -3.21 -9.09
N LEU A 91 -0.02 -2.59 -8.29
CA LEU A 91 0.89 -3.29 -7.38
C LEU A 91 0.15 -3.99 -6.24
N GLY A 92 -1.07 -3.54 -5.93
CA GLY A 92 -1.95 -4.18 -4.96
C GLY A 92 -2.88 -5.20 -5.58
N ARG A 93 -3.46 -6.04 -4.72
CA ARG A 93 -4.47 -7.04 -5.04
C ARG A 93 -5.80 -6.61 -4.43
N VAL A 94 -6.86 -6.70 -5.21
CA VAL A 94 -8.25 -6.58 -4.75
C VAL A 94 -8.89 -7.94 -4.99
N PHE A 95 -9.43 -8.57 -3.95
CA PHE A 95 -10.03 -9.88 -4.11
C PHE A 95 -11.45 -9.75 -4.65
N GLN A 96 -11.74 -10.51 -5.70
CA GLN A 96 -13.09 -10.58 -6.23
C GLN A 96 -14.02 -11.32 -5.28
N ARG A 97 -15.31 -11.02 -5.43
CA ARG A 97 -16.41 -11.66 -4.71
C ARG A 97 -16.29 -13.17 -4.79
N THR A 98 -16.20 -13.85 -3.65
CA THR A 98 -16.38 -15.30 -3.56
C THR A 98 -17.79 -15.61 -3.06
N HIS A 99 -18.29 -16.82 -3.33
CA HIS A 99 -19.57 -17.29 -2.80
C HIS A 99 -19.67 -17.09 -1.26
N ASP A 100 -18.54 -17.23 -0.56
CA ASP A 100 -18.47 -17.13 0.91
C ASP A 100 -18.30 -15.71 1.44
N LYS A 101 -17.98 -14.72 0.58
CA LYS A 101 -17.86 -13.30 0.95
C LYS A 101 -18.62 -12.42 -0.06
N PRO A 102 -19.94 -12.22 0.17
CA PRO A 102 -20.82 -11.59 -0.82
C PRO A 102 -20.71 -10.06 -0.89
N LYS A 103 -19.96 -9.40 0.00
CA LYS A 103 -19.66 -7.96 -0.12
C LYS A 103 -18.44 -7.80 -1.04
N TRP A 104 -18.50 -6.82 -1.95
CA TRP A 104 -17.32 -6.41 -2.71
C TRP A 104 -16.18 -6.12 -1.75
N ASP A 105 -14.99 -6.64 -2.05
CA ASP A 105 -13.82 -6.32 -1.25
C ASP A 105 -13.44 -4.87 -1.53
N CYS A 106 -13.64 -4.01 -0.54
CA CYS A 106 -13.22 -2.61 -0.60
C CYS A 106 -11.77 -2.47 -0.08
N THR A 107 -10.95 -3.51 -0.20
CA THR A 107 -9.60 -3.53 0.37
C THR A 107 -8.54 -3.74 -0.70
N VAL A 108 -7.48 -2.94 -0.67
CA VAL A 108 -6.27 -3.15 -1.49
C VAL A 108 -5.17 -3.74 -0.62
N TYR A 109 -4.68 -4.93 -1.00
CA TYR A 109 -3.59 -5.63 -0.31
C TYR A 109 -2.28 -5.48 -1.08
N ILE A 110 -1.25 -4.90 -0.45
CA ILE A 110 0.08 -4.71 -1.03
C ILE A 110 1.08 -5.44 -0.16
N GLY A 111 1.92 -6.28 -0.75
CA GLY A 111 2.91 -7.04 0.02
C GLY A 111 3.12 -8.43 -0.57
N LYS A 112 3.53 -9.35 0.30
CA LYS A 112 3.95 -10.71 -0.08
C LYS A 112 2.84 -11.37 -0.89
N THR A 113 3.08 -11.57 -2.18
CA THR A 113 2.35 -12.58 -2.94
C THR A 113 2.65 -13.90 -2.25
N SER A 114 1.68 -14.44 -1.52
CA SER A 114 1.74 -15.82 -1.05
C SER A 114 2.03 -16.70 -2.26
N LYS A 115 3.17 -17.40 -2.23
CA LYS A 115 3.44 -18.50 -3.15
C LYS A 115 2.43 -19.61 -2.94
#